data_AF-G9A7N2-F1
#
_entry.id   AF-G9A7N2-F1
#
_cell.length_a   1.000
_cell.length_b   1.000
_cell.length_c   1.000
_cell.angle_alpha   90.00
_cell.angle_beta   90.00
_cell.angle_gamma   90.00
#
_symmetry.space_group_name_H-M   'P 1'
#
loop_
_entity.id
_entity.type
_entity.pdbx_description
1 polymer ?
#
loop_
_entity_poly.entity_id
_entity_poly.type
_entity_poly.pdbx_seq_one_letter_code
_entity_poly.pdbx_strand_id
1 'polypeptide(L)'
;MRQRDEYLVFAMNGGMYHEDLSPVGLHVEDGGEQAPLNTNSGWGNFHMLPNAVFYVGDGKAGVMAAEAYRAAGIKPRFATQSGPMLVIDGALHPRFLPDSDSLKTRNGVGVTKSGEVVFAVSKRPVRFHDFATLFRDALDCPNALFLDGTISSLYAPEINRQDRLFPLGPIIAVVARFPR
;
A
#
# COMPACT_ATOMS: atom_id res chain seq x y z
N MET A 1 18.67 11.49 1.69
CA MET A 1 18.90 11.03 3.07
C MET A 1 20.09 11.78 3.68
N ARG A 2 21.36 11.42 3.39
CA ARG A 2 22.53 12.15 3.95
C ARG A 2 22.62 13.64 3.58
N GLN A 3 22.22 14.03 2.37
CA GLN A 3 22.18 15.44 1.98
C GLN A 3 20.99 16.22 2.57
N ARG A 4 20.03 15.54 3.22
CA ARG A 4 18.84 16.14 3.85
C ARG A 4 18.85 16.04 5.38
N ASP A 5 19.96 15.59 5.99
CA ASP A 5 20.05 15.25 7.42
C ASP A 5 18.91 14.35 7.91
N GLU A 6 18.57 13.36 7.10
CA GLU A 6 17.50 12.40 7.36
C GLU A 6 18.03 10.97 7.38
N TYR A 7 17.43 10.14 8.23
CA TYR A 7 17.61 8.70 8.26
C TYR A 7 16.30 7.96 8.01
N LEU A 8 16.43 6.75 7.47
CA LEU A 8 15.30 5.88 7.17
C LEU A 8 14.80 5.20 8.45
N VAL A 9 13.52 5.36 8.75
CA VAL A 9 12.85 4.71 9.89
C VAL A 9 12.13 3.45 9.42
N PHE A 10 11.52 3.51 8.25
CA PHE A 10 10.77 2.41 7.65
C PHE A 10 10.83 2.52 6.12
N ALA A 11 10.97 1.39 5.43
CA ALA A 11 10.68 1.32 4.00
C ALA A 11 10.01 0.00 3.64
N MET A 12 9.04 0.07 2.73
CA MET A 12 8.39 -1.08 2.14
C MET A 12 8.09 -0.81 0.67
N ASN A 13 8.05 -1.85 -0.15
CA ASN A 13 7.54 -1.71 -1.51
C ASN A 13 6.09 -1.18 -1.51
N GLY A 14 5.80 -0.25 -2.41
CA GLY A 14 4.54 0.47 -2.53
C GLY A 14 3.58 -0.17 -3.53
N GLY A 15 2.95 0.66 -4.36
CA GLY A 15 2.01 0.20 -5.38
C GLY A 15 2.64 -0.67 -6.46
N MET A 16 1.78 -1.30 -7.26
CA MET A 16 2.19 -2.18 -8.36
C MET A 16 2.90 -1.42 -9.47
N TYR A 17 3.88 -2.07 -10.09
CA TYR A 17 4.71 -1.51 -11.15
C TYR A 17 4.91 -2.51 -12.29
N HIS A 18 5.22 -1.99 -13.48
CA HIS A 18 5.58 -2.75 -14.68
C HIS A 18 7.02 -3.25 -14.60
N GLU A 19 7.43 -4.14 -15.51
CA GLU A 19 8.81 -4.68 -15.52
C GLU A 19 9.90 -3.61 -15.66
N ASP A 20 9.57 -2.46 -16.27
CA ASP A 20 10.43 -1.29 -16.40
C ASP A 20 10.46 -0.38 -15.14
N LEU A 21 9.83 -0.84 -14.05
CA LEU A 21 9.67 -0.14 -12.77
C LEU A 21 8.71 1.06 -12.80
N SER A 22 8.01 1.31 -13.92
CA SER A 22 6.99 2.36 -13.98
C SER A 22 5.72 1.98 -13.20
N PRO A 23 5.06 2.92 -12.51
CA PRO A 23 3.81 2.63 -11.78
C PRO A 23 2.68 2.15 -12.68
N VAL A 24 1.92 1.14 -12.24
CA VAL A 24 0.73 0.65 -12.98
C VAL A 24 -0.44 1.66 -12.95
N GLY A 25 -0.50 2.49 -11.92
CA GLY A 25 -1.54 3.50 -11.72
C GLY A 25 -1.00 4.76 -11.05
N LEU A 26 -1.89 5.54 -10.43
CA LEU A 26 -1.56 6.85 -9.86
C LEU A 26 -0.28 6.78 -9.01
N HIS A 27 0.65 7.68 -9.28
CA HIS A 27 1.83 7.91 -8.47
C HIS A 27 2.06 9.40 -8.31
N VAL A 28 2.13 9.88 -7.07
CA VAL A 28 2.35 11.28 -6.72
C VAL A 28 3.53 11.38 -5.77
N GLU A 29 4.48 12.25 -6.09
CA GLU A 29 5.65 12.55 -5.27
C GLU A 29 5.77 14.06 -5.03
N ASP A 30 5.87 14.46 -3.75
CA ASP A 30 5.96 15.86 -3.34
C ASP A 30 4.91 16.78 -4.01
N GLY A 31 3.71 16.25 -4.23
CA GLY A 31 2.57 16.94 -4.86
C GLY A 31 2.58 16.94 -6.40
N GLY A 32 3.62 16.40 -7.04
CA GLY A 32 3.69 16.23 -8.49
C GLY A 32 3.18 14.86 -8.91
N GLU A 33 2.19 14.82 -9.81
CA GLU A 33 1.72 13.58 -10.44
C GLU A 33 2.77 13.07 -11.43
N GLN A 34 3.28 11.86 -11.18
CA GLN A 34 4.26 11.18 -12.02
C GLN A 34 3.60 10.17 -12.95
N ALA A 35 2.47 9.61 -12.54
CA ALA A 35 1.65 8.70 -13.34
C ALA A 35 0.15 8.92 -13.01
N PRO A 36 -0.76 8.85 -13.99
CA PRO A 36 -2.16 9.14 -13.79
C PRO A 36 -2.92 7.99 -13.12
N LEU A 37 -4.09 8.30 -12.57
CA LEU A 37 -5.03 7.30 -12.05
C LEU A 37 -5.45 6.32 -13.14
N ASN A 38 -5.34 5.03 -12.85
CA ASN A 38 -5.72 3.96 -13.76
C ASN A 38 -6.99 3.24 -13.27
N THR A 39 -8.09 3.43 -13.99
CA THR A 39 -9.38 2.76 -13.71
C THR A 39 -9.77 1.77 -14.81
N ASN A 40 -8.79 1.36 -15.62
CA ASN A 40 -9.03 0.42 -16.70
C ASN A 40 -9.35 -0.97 -16.15
N SER A 41 -10.18 -1.72 -16.88
CA SER A 41 -10.33 -3.17 -16.67
C SER A 41 -9.11 -3.93 -17.19
N GLY A 42 -8.83 -5.10 -16.62
CA GLY A 42 -7.71 -5.92 -17.05
C GLY A 42 -7.58 -7.20 -16.23
N TRP A 43 -6.42 -7.84 -16.31
CA TRP A 43 -6.12 -9.09 -15.63
C TRP A 43 -5.14 -8.89 -14.47
N GLY A 44 -5.27 -9.72 -13.43
CA GLY A 44 -4.38 -9.68 -12.26
C GLY A 44 -4.95 -8.87 -11.10
N ASN A 45 -4.16 -8.78 -10.02
CA ASN A 45 -4.60 -8.22 -8.75
C ASN A 45 -5.01 -6.74 -8.86
N PHE A 46 -4.29 -5.94 -9.65
CA PHE A 46 -4.61 -4.52 -9.85
C PHE A 46 -6.03 -4.30 -10.40
N HIS A 47 -6.53 -5.24 -11.21
CA HIS A 47 -7.85 -5.16 -11.82
C HIS A 47 -8.91 -5.98 -11.07
N MET A 48 -8.56 -6.55 -9.91
CA MET A 48 -9.53 -7.11 -8.97
C MET A 48 -10.22 -5.94 -8.23
N LEU A 49 -11.27 -5.39 -8.85
CA LEU A 49 -11.89 -4.15 -8.39
C LEU A 49 -12.71 -4.33 -7.09
N PRO A 50 -12.71 -3.30 -6.21
CA PRO A 50 -12.08 -1.99 -6.43
C PRO A 50 -10.56 -2.01 -6.19
N ASN A 51 -9.84 -1.34 -7.07
CA ASN A 51 -8.49 -0.85 -6.78
C ASN A 51 -8.59 0.49 -6.04
N ALA A 52 -7.52 0.92 -5.40
CA ALA A 52 -7.55 2.09 -4.53
C ALA A 52 -6.24 2.86 -4.53
N VAL A 53 -6.34 4.08 -4.04
CA VAL A 53 -5.21 4.97 -3.79
C VAL A 53 -4.96 5.01 -2.28
N PHE A 54 -3.74 4.68 -1.87
CA PHE A 54 -3.21 5.12 -0.59
C PHE A 54 -2.60 6.50 -0.78
N TYR A 55 -3.00 7.47 0.03
CA TYR A 55 -2.54 8.86 -0.08
C TYR A 55 -2.18 9.45 1.28
N VAL A 56 -1.26 10.42 1.27
CA VAL A 56 -0.80 11.18 2.44
C VAL A 56 -0.70 12.65 2.07
N GLY A 57 -1.24 13.52 2.91
CA GLY A 57 -1.22 14.98 2.73
C GLY A 57 -1.86 15.70 3.91
N ASP A 58 -1.42 16.93 4.19
CA ASP A 58 -2.00 17.81 5.21
C ASP A 58 -2.18 17.14 6.60
N GLY A 59 -1.18 16.35 7.02
CA GLY A 59 -1.18 15.65 8.30
C GLY A 59 -2.17 14.47 8.38
N LYS A 60 -2.74 14.05 7.25
CA LYS A 60 -3.69 12.94 7.15
C LYS A 60 -3.21 11.90 6.15
N ALA A 61 -3.64 10.67 6.36
CA ALA A 61 -3.49 9.57 5.42
C ALA A 61 -4.85 8.91 5.19
N GLY A 62 -4.99 8.24 4.04
CA GLY A 62 -6.22 7.52 3.72
C GLY A 62 -5.99 6.44 2.66
N VAL A 63 -6.89 5.47 2.66
CA VAL A 63 -7.06 4.50 1.58
C VAL A 63 -8.47 4.71 1.02
N MET A 64 -8.57 4.95 -0.29
CA MET A 64 -9.84 5.24 -0.95
C MET A 64 -9.93 4.54 -2.30
N ALA A 65 -11.08 3.93 -2.58
CA ALA A 65 -11.37 3.33 -3.89
C ALA A 65 -11.10 4.35 -5.01
N ALA A 66 -10.49 3.92 -6.13
CA ALA A 66 -10.03 4.84 -7.17
C ALA A 66 -11.14 5.72 -7.74
N GLU A 67 -12.34 5.16 -7.93
CA GLU A 67 -13.53 5.89 -8.39
C GLU A 67 -13.94 7.00 -7.41
N ALA A 68 -13.93 6.70 -6.10
CA ALA A 68 -14.22 7.67 -5.06
C ALA A 68 -13.11 8.73 -4.94
N TYR A 69 -11.85 8.31 -5.06
CA TYR A 69 -10.69 9.20 -5.06
C TYR A 69 -10.77 10.23 -6.20
N ARG A 70 -11.14 9.77 -7.40
CA ARG A 70 -11.35 10.64 -8.57
C ARG A 70 -12.42 11.70 -8.33
N ALA A 71 -13.51 11.34 -7.64
CA ALA A 71 -14.60 12.26 -7.32
C ALA A 71 -14.27 13.21 -6.15
N ALA A 72 -13.38 12.82 -5.25
CA ALA A 72 -13.08 13.57 -4.02
C ALA A 72 -12.22 14.82 -4.25
N GLY A 73 -11.51 14.93 -5.38
CA GLY A 73 -10.66 16.09 -5.69
C GLY A 73 -9.47 16.28 -4.73
N ILE A 74 -9.01 15.18 -4.11
CA ILE A 74 -7.89 15.19 -3.14
C ILE A 74 -6.59 15.56 -3.87
N LYS A 75 -5.80 16.45 -3.25
CA LYS A 75 -4.46 16.85 -3.72
C LYS A 75 -3.42 16.38 -2.70
N PRO A 76 -2.97 15.12 -2.78
CA PRO A 76 -2.07 14.58 -1.79
C PRO A 76 -0.63 15.06 -2.02
N ARG A 77 0.17 15.02 -0.97
CA ARG A 77 1.63 15.18 -1.11
C ARG A 77 2.26 13.92 -1.69
N PHE A 78 1.78 12.75 -1.25
CA PHE A 78 2.22 11.45 -1.75
C PHE A 78 1.01 10.56 -2.02
N ALA A 79 1.03 9.81 -3.11
CA ALA A 79 0.00 8.81 -3.38
C ALA A 79 0.54 7.67 -4.22
N THR A 80 0.03 6.48 -3.97
CA THR A 80 0.29 5.30 -4.79
C THR A 80 -1.00 4.51 -4.99
N GLN A 81 -1.26 4.11 -6.23
CA GLN A 81 -2.39 3.25 -6.56
C GLN A 81 -1.97 1.79 -6.60
N SER A 82 -2.84 0.93 -6.08
CA SER A 82 -2.68 -0.51 -6.14
C SER A 82 -4.04 -1.19 -6.07
N GLY A 83 -4.06 -2.52 -6.15
CA GLY A 83 -5.29 -3.29 -5.98
C GLY A 83 -5.02 -4.77 -5.75
N PRO A 84 -5.98 -5.52 -5.18
CA PRO A 84 -7.31 -5.08 -4.73
C PRO A 84 -7.31 -4.28 -3.42
N MET A 85 -8.39 -3.56 -3.12
CA MET A 85 -8.70 -3.19 -1.74
C MET A 85 -8.85 -4.45 -0.89
N LEU A 86 -8.30 -4.43 0.31
CA LEU A 86 -8.41 -5.53 1.28
C LEU A 86 -9.69 -5.41 2.11
N VAL A 87 -9.94 -4.20 2.60
CA VAL A 87 -11.11 -3.83 3.40
C VAL A 87 -11.72 -2.58 2.78
N ILE A 88 -13.03 -2.57 2.61
CA ILE A 88 -13.83 -1.53 1.99
C ILE A 88 -14.94 -1.16 2.99
N ASP A 89 -14.81 0.00 3.62
CA ASP A 89 -15.76 0.50 4.63
C ASP A 89 -16.13 -0.56 5.70
N GLY A 90 -15.11 -1.28 6.19
CA GLY A 90 -15.23 -2.33 7.19
C GLY A 90 -15.66 -3.71 6.66
N ALA A 91 -15.98 -3.85 5.37
CA ALA A 91 -16.26 -5.13 4.73
C ALA A 91 -15.02 -5.69 4.03
N LEU A 92 -14.86 -7.01 3.99
CA LEU A 92 -13.81 -7.65 3.18
C LEU A 92 -14.17 -7.57 1.70
N HIS A 93 -13.16 -7.54 0.85
CA HIS A 93 -13.36 -7.65 -0.60
C HIS A 93 -14.13 -8.95 -0.96
N PRO A 94 -15.22 -8.90 -1.74
CA PRO A 94 -16.13 -10.04 -1.93
C PRO A 94 -15.50 -11.23 -2.66
N ARG A 95 -14.42 -10.99 -3.41
CA ARG A 95 -13.65 -12.05 -4.09
C ARG A 95 -12.72 -12.84 -3.17
N PHE A 96 -12.59 -12.48 -1.89
CA PHE A 96 -11.70 -13.17 -0.97
C PHE A 96 -12.41 -14.33 -0.29
N LEU A 97 -12.17 -15.52 -0.83
CA LEU A 97 -12.76 -16.76 -0.32
C LEU A 97 -11.97 -17.26 0.92
N PRO A 98 -12.66 -17.57 2.04
CA PRO A 98 -12.02 -18.15 3.22
C PRO A 98 -11.30 -19.49 2.94
N ASP A 99 -11.82 -20.26 2.01
CA ASP A 99 -11.35 -21.59 1.61
C ASP A 99 -10.47 -21.58 0.35
N SER A 100 -10.03 -20.39 -0.11
CA SER A 100 -9.14 -20.27 -1.28
C SER A 100 -7.85 -21.10 -1.12
N ASP A 101 -7.42 -21.73 -2.20
CA ASP A 101 -6.12 -22.42 -2.32
C ASP A 101 -4.97 -21.47 -2.70
N SER A 102 -5.25 -20.19 -2.96
CA SER A 102 -4.26 -19.19 -3.38
C SER A 102 -3.44 -18.64 -2.20
N LEU A 103 -2.37 -19.36 -1.88
CA LEU A 103 -1.41 -18.97 -0.85
C LEU A 103 -0.22 -18.23 -1.46
N LYS A 104 -0.01 -16.96 -1.08
CA LYS A 104 1.15 -16.17 -1.49
C LYS A 104 1.64 -15.29 -0.35
N THR A 105 2.89 -14.82 -0.42
CA THR A 105 3.32 -13.70 0.40
C THR A 105 2.48 -12.48 0.03
N ARG A 106 1.95 -11.79 1.04
CA ARG A 106 1.10 -10.61 0.89
C ARG A 106 1.72 -9.45 1.65
N ASN A 107 1.53 -8.24 1.12
CA ASN A 107 1.77 -7.00 1.83
C ASN A 107 0.59 -6.05 1.63
N GLY A 108 0.49 -5.04 2.48
CA GLY A 108 -0.62 -4.10 2.41
C GLY A 108 -0.44 -2.91 3.33
N VAL A 109 -1.29 -1.92 3.11
CA VAL A 109 -1.41 -0.71 3.92
C VAL A 109 -2.86 -0.52 4.33
N GLY A 110 -3.08 -0.14 5.57
CA GLY A 110 -4.39 0.26 6.09
C GLY A 110 -4.28 1.56 6.87
N VAL A 111 -5.42 2.20 7.07
CA VAL A 111 -5.53 3.34 7.99
C VAL A 111 -6.56 2.97 9.05
N THR A 112 -6.15 3.00 10.33
CA THR A 112 -7.04 2.70 11.47
C THR A 112 -8.10 3.78 11.63
N LYS A 113 -9.12 3.54 12.46
CA LYS A 113 -10.11 4.57 12.82
C LYS A 113 -9.51 5.80 13.50
N SER A 114 -8.39 5.66 14.20
CA SER A 114 -7.62 6.75 14.81
C SER A 114 -6.79 7.55 13.79
N GLY A 115 -6.70 7.09 12.54
CA GLY A 115 -5.91 7.73 11.49
C GLY A 115 -4.45 7.27 11.41
N GLU A 116 -4.09 6.20 12.13
CA GLU A 116 -2.75 5.62 12.10
C GLU A 116 -2.56 4.79 10.83
N VAL A 117 -1.42 4.96 10.16
CA VAL A 117 -1.07 4.16 8.99
C VAL A 117 -0.40 2.88 9.45
N VAL A 118 -0.95 1.73 9.03
CA VAL A 118 -0.41 0.42 9.36
C VAL A 118 0.03 -0.28 8.10
N PHE A 119 1.28 -0.75 8.11
CA PHE A 119 1.83 -1.58 7.06
C PHE A 119 2.03 -3.00 7.57
N ALA A 120 1.65 -3.99 6.76
CA ALA A 120 1.81 -5.40 7.10
C ALA A 120 2.42 -6.17 5.92
N VAL A 121 3.24 -7.17 6.23
CA VAL A 121 3.78 -8.14 5.27
C VAL A 121 3.83 -9.52 5.92
N SER A 122 3.26 -10.52 5.26
CA SER A 122 3.23 -11.89 5.76
C SER A 122 4.61 -12.54 5.68
N LYS A 123 5.02 -13.28 6.73
CA LYS A 123 6.28 -14.07 6.70
C LYS A 123 6.15 -15.40 5.96
N ARG A 124 4.93 -15.90 5.79
CA ARG A 124 4.61 -17.15 5.09
C ARG A 124 3.47 -16.90 4.12
N PRO A 125 3.30 -17.75 3.09
CA PRO A 125 2.15 -17.68 2.20
C PRO A 125 0.83 -17.74 2.96
N VAL A 126 -0.07 -16.79 2.69
CA VAL A 126 -1.42 -16.70 3.28
C VAL A 126 -2.45 -16.43 2.18
N ARG A 127 -3.72 -16.73 2.48
CA ARG A 127 -4.84 -16.37 1.61
C ARG A 127 -5.05 -14.86 1.64
N PHE A 128 -5.67 -14.33 0.59
CA PHE A 128 -6.14 -12.94 0.62
C PHE A 128 -7.14 -12.71 1.75
N HIS A 129 -8.05 -13.67 1.99
CA HIS A 129 -9.03 -13.60 3.07
C HIS A 129 -8.35 -13.44 4.44
N ASP A 130 -7.41 -14.33 4.76
CA ASP A 130 -6.69 -14.31 6.05
C ASP A 130 -5.86 -13.03 6.24
N PHE A 131 -5.32 -12.48 5.14
CA PHE A 131 -4.59 -11.23 5.19
C PHE A 131 -5.51 -10.01 5.36
N ALA A 132 -6.70 -10.03 4.76
CA ALA A 132 -7.67 -8.95 4.88
C ALA A 132 -8.36 -8.93 6.26
N THR A 133 -8.61 -10.10 6.86
CA THR A 133 -9.14 -10.19 8.24
C THR A 133 -8.16 -9.63 9.27
N LEU A 134 -6.85 -9.74 9.07
CA LEU A 134 -5.86 -9.06 9.91
C LEU A 134 -6.15 -7.54 9.98
N PHE A 135 -6.31 -6.89 8.82
CA PHE A 135 -6.60 -5.46 8.77
C PHE A 135 -7.94 -5.10 9.39
N ARG A 136 -9.00 -5.85 9.06
CA ARG A 136 -10.36 -5.56 9.55
C ARG A 136 -10.50 -5.83 11.05
N ASP A 137 -10.11 -7.02 11.49
CA ASP A 137 -10.50 -7.56 12.80
C ASP A 137 -9.46 -7.27 13.89
N ALA A 138 -8.17 -7.28 13.55
CA ALA A 138 -7.09 -7.13 14.54
C ALA A 138 -6.48 -5.72 14.54
N LEU A 139 -6.42 -5.06 13.38
CA LEU A 139 -5.84 -3.71 13.23
C LEU A 139 -6.90 -2.60 13.16
N ASP A 140 -8.18 -2.95 13.15
CA ASP A 140 -9.33 -2.03 13.09
C ASP A 140 -9.23 -0.99 11.96
N CYS A 141 -8.76 -1.43 10.79
CA CYS A 141 -8.69 -0.61 9.58
C CYS A 141 -10.03 -0.68 8.82
N PRO A 142 -10.84 0.41 8.78
CA PRO A 142 -12.04 0.44 7.93
C PRO A 142 -11.71 0.36 6.44
N ASN A 143 -10.55 0.85 6.02
CA ASN A 143 -10.08 0.76 4.65
C ASN A 143 -8.62 0.30 4.61
N ALA A 144 -8.35 -0.69 3.75
CA ALA A 144 -7.02 -1.25 3.56
C ALA A 144 -6.80 -1.65 2.10
N LEU A 145 -5.56 -1.64 1.65
CA LEU A 145 -5.14 -1.82 0.26
C LEU A 145 -4.00 -2.83 0.17
N PHE A 146 -4.13 -3.76 -0.76
CA PHE A 146 -3.06 -4.68 -1.13
C PHE A 146 -2.00 -3.92 -1.93
N LEU A 147 -0.74 -4.10 -1.58
CA LEU A 147 0.41 -3.51 -2.28
C LEU A 147 1.05 -4.56 -3.20
N ASP A 148 2.22 -4.30 -3.78
CA ASP A 148 2.83 -5.27 -4.70
C ASP A 148 3.26 -6.58 -4.00
N GLY A 149 2.81 -7.71 -4.55
CA GLY A 149 3.11 -9.06 -4.05
C GLY A 149 4.27 -9.77 -4.76
N THR A 150 4.86 -9.17 -5.79
CA THR A 150 5.95 -9.81 -6.56
C THR A 150 7.27 -9.73 -5.81
N ILE A 151 7.53 -8.59 -5.16
CA ILE A 151 8.72 -8.38 -4.34
C ILE A 151 8.31 -7.65 -3.05
N SER A 152 8.07 -8.41 -1.98
CA SER A 152 7.81 -7.83 -0.65
C SER A 152 9.13 -7.70 0.11
N SER A 153 9.69 -6.50 0.17
CA SER A 153 10.88 -6.18 0.96
C SER A 153 10.54 -5.15 2.02
N LEU A 154 10.92 -5.42 3.27
CA LEU A 154 10.69 -4.54 4.41
C LEU A 154 12.02 -4.18 5.10
N TYR A 155 12.22 -2.88 5.27
CA TYR A 155 13.20 -2.30 6.17
C TYR A 155 12.47 -1.71 7.37
N ALA A 156 12.63 -2.33 8.54
CA ALA A 156 12.06 -1.88 9.81
C ALA A 156 13.04 -2.24 10.95
N PRO A 157 13.98 -1.34 11.29
CA PRO A 157 14.98 -1.56 12.32
C PRO A 157 14.37 -1.84 13.71
N GLU A 158 13.23 -1.22 14.02
CA GLU A 158 12.54 -1.36 15.31
C GLU A 158 12.09 -2.81 15.60
N ILE A 159 11.81 -3.59 14.55
CA ILE A 159 11.48 -5.02 14.67
C ILE A 159 12.64 -5.92 14.21
N ASN A 160 13.85 -5.36 14.11
CA ASN A 160 15.07 -6.01 13.65
C ASN A 160 14.90 -6.75 12.30
N ARG A 161 14.21 -6.11 11.35
CA ARG A 161 13.99 -6.68 10.01
C ARG A 161 14.63 -5.81 8.93
N GLN A 162 15.49 -6.44 8.15
CA GLN A 162 16.14 -5.85 6.98
C GLN A 162 16.19 -6.92 5.88
N ASP A 163 15.21 -6.88 4.99
CA ASP A 163 15.16 -7.79 3.84
C ASP A 163 16.18 -7.35 2.76
N ARG A 164 16.60 -8.28 1.89
CA ARG A 164 17.47 -7.93 0.74
C ARG A 164 16.71 -7.00 -0.22
N LEU A 165 17.42 -5.98 -0.71
CA LEU A 165 16.95 -5.10 -1.76
C LEU A 165 17.02 -5.84 -3.10
N PHE A 166 15.85 -6.09 -3.70
CA PHE A 166 15.72 -6.43 -5.11
C PHE A 166 15.59 -5.13 -5.92
N PRO A 167 15.62 -5.12 -7.27
CA PRO A 167 15.13 -3.96 -8.02
C PRO A 167 13.65 -3.71 -7.65
N LEU A 168 13.43 -2.73 -6.78
CA LEU A 168 12.12 -2.32 -6.28
C LEU A 168 11.58 -1.19 -7.17
N GLY A 169 10.29 -1.24 -7.49
CA GLY A 169 9.55 -0.12 -8.08
C GLY A 169 9.24 0.95 -7.02
N PRO A 170 8.00 1.48 -6.94
CA PRO A 170 7.62 2.45 -5.91
C PRO A 170 7.98 1.95 -4.51
N ILE A 171 8.56 2.83 -3.69
CA ILE A 171 8.89 2.57 -2.28
C ILE A 171 8.14 3.57 -1.42
N ILE A 172 7.45 3.07 -0.40
CA ILE A 172 6.93 3.91 0.68
C ILE A 172 8.00 3.95 1.76
N ALA A 173 8.48 5.14 2.08
CA ALA A 173 9.49 5.36 3.11
C ALA A 173 9.02 6.37 4.16
N VAL A 174 9.30 6.07 5.43
CA VAL A 174 9.22 7.02 6.53
C VAL A 174 10.63 7.42 6.90
N VAL A 175 10.88 8.73 6.93
CA VAL A 175 12.17 9.31 7.29
C VAL A 175 12.02 10.19 8.53
N ALA A 176 13.06 10.21 9.35
CA ALA A 176 13.18 11.13 10.47
C ALA A 176 14.43 11.98 10.31
N ARG A 177 14.41 13.18 10.89
CA ARG A 177 15.59 14.04 10.96
C ARG A 177 16.52 13.53 12.04
N PHE A 178 17.82 13.59 11.79
CA PHE A 178 18.78 13.35 12.87
C PHE A 178 18.53 14.35 14.02
N PRO A 179 18.65 13.90 15.29
CA PRO A 179 18.72 14.82 16.42
C PRO A 179 19.86 15.82 16.13
N ARG A 180 19.56 17.11 16.27
CA ARG A 180 20.59 18.16 16.16
C ARG A 180 21.53 18.09 17.35
#